data_AF-A0A952AVJ6-F1
#
_entry.id   AF-A0A952AVJ6-F1
#
_cell.length_a   1.000
_cell.length_b   1.000
_cell.length_c   1.000
_cell.angle_alpha   90.00
_cell.angle_beta   90.00
_cell.angle_gamma   90.00
#
_symmetry.space_group_name_H-M   'P 1'
#
loop_
_entity.id
_entity.type
_entity.pdbx_description
1 polymer ?
#
loop_
_entity_poly.entity_id
_entity_poly.type
_entity_poly.pdbx_seq_one_letter_code
_entity_poly.pdbx_strand_id
1 'polypeptide(L)'
;MKKTIKRTLTPKQKKILDFIVSYTKRKKFSPSLEEIAKKFKLRAVSTVHQYIKTLTTKGFIKKEENRPRGLSILKETSDLIEIPLLGLITAGQPIEAIENPETMHISKQLLQSRGQHYALKVKGNSMIDDGINDGDIVIIKEQKDANNGDTVVAIINKNEATLKKFYREKNRIRLQPANQSFLPIFTDEIEIRGIVVNIIKNYNNKEEKRAIIKETNNSNVNLPTDTKPLVIIGDVIESLKKLPNNSVDLVITSPPYYQQRDYEVSGEIGQEQTIDEYIKKMMEVAHELRRIVKDSGSYFLNIGDKFINKNQQLIPFRLAIEMQKNGWVIRNVIIWHKSPNPMPTSVKDRFNDTWEPVFFFVKGSGKYYHNEYYFDLDPLRQPHKTKVDIELPLTLSEDDYIKIKDNILNINKPSSASKFIGNEKNRGASPGARKILYGEYYSKQRKHKINNLLEQEIIHYLRTWRKVKGITSKQIDDLLNKKDTAGHWFRLDHGRNLPTPGDWLKLKKILGFDDHYDKIMTEEHYVLQSVKNHPNGKNPGNVWAIAPGKLKDAHFAVFPEELPRKIIQACCPKNGLVLDPFAGSGTTGKVALELNRKSILIDIKKGYTEIMKKRCGKINIIDINKNE
;
A
#
# COMPACT_ATOMS: atom_id res chain seq x y z
N MET A 1 9.03 15.91 -29.07
CA MET A 1 7.70 15.46 -29.54
C MET A 1 7.82 14.31 -30.55
N LYS A 2 7.64 13.05 -30.13
CA LYS A 2 7.35 11.92 -31.03
C LYS A 2 6.00 11.33 -30.62
N LYS A 3 5.02 11.39 -31.53
CA LYS A 3 3.64 10.89 -31.33
C LYS A 3 3.63 9.37 -31.17
N THR A 4 2.98 8.86 -30.13
CA THR A 4 2.57 7.46 -30.00
C THR A 4 1.78 7.07 -31.25
N ILE A 5 2.26 6.09 -32.01
CA ILE A 5 1.69 5.74 -33.31
C ILE A 5 0.44 4.88 -33.10
N LYS A 6 -0.74 5.52 -33.11
CA LYS A 6 -2.03 4.82 -33.26
C LYS A 6 -2.01 3.95 -34.52
N ARG A 7 -2.07 2.62 -34.36
CA ARG A 7 -2.27 1.66 -35.47
C ARG A 7 -3.67 1.72 -36.10
N THR A 8 -4.54 2.58 -35.62
CA THR A 8 -5.90 2.79 -36.14
C THR A 8 -5.87 3.50 -37.50
N LEU A 9 -6.52 2.94 -38.53
CA LEU A 9 -6.63 3.56 -39.86
C LEU A 9 -7.96 4.30 -40.01
N THR A 10 -7.95 5.48 -40.65
CA THR A 10 -9.21 6.15 -41.04
C THR A 10 -9.85 5.41 -42.22
N PRO A 11 -11.17 5.55 -42.48
CA PRO A 11 -11.84 4.90 -43.61
C PRO A 11 -11.16 5.18 -44.96
N LYS A 12 -10.65 6.40 -45.15
CA LYS A 12 -9.93 6.80 -46.38
C LYS A 12 -8.53 6.17 -46.45
N GLN A 13 -7.82 6.05 -45.33
CA GLN A 13 -6.52 5.36 -45.27
C GLN A 13 -6.65 3.86 -45.54
N LYS A 14 -7.71 3.22 -45.02
CA LYS A 14 -8.03 1.82 -45.28
C LYS A 14 -8.32 1.59 -46.78
N LYS A 15 -9.18 2.40 -47.40
CA LYS A 15 -9.46 2.29 -48.85
C LYS A 15 -8.18 2.40 -49.70
N ILE A 16 -7.25 3.29 -49.35
CA ILE A 16 -5.97 3.42 -50.05
C ILE A 16 -5.10 2.18 -49.85
N LEU A 17 -5.02 1.66 -48.62
CA LEU A 17 -4.29 0.43 -48.32
C LEU A 17 -4.88 -0.77 -49.09
N ASP A 18 -6.19 -0.95 -49.07
CA ASP A 18 -6.90 -2.02 -49.79
C ASP A 18 -6.69 -1.92 -51.31
N PHE A 19 -6.62 -0.70 -51.84
CA PHE A 19 -6.27 -0.48 -53.24
C PHE A 19 -4.82 -0.91 -53.53
N ILE A 20 -3.85 -0.54 -52.69
CA ILE A 20 -2.45 -0.96 -52.85
C ILE A 20 -2.31 -2.49 -52.80
N VAL A 21 -2.98 -3.14 -51.84
CA VAL A 21 -3.02 -4.60 -51.71
C VAL A 21 -3.62 -5.26 -52.94
N SER A 22 -4.83 -4.86 -53.34
CA SER A 22 -5.52 -5.44 -54.50
C SER A 22 -4.84 -5.14 -55.83
N TYR A 23 -4.17 -3.99 -55.98
CA TYR A 23 -3.40 -3.66 -57.17
C TYR A 23 -2.15 -4.53 -57.27
N THR A 24 -1.41 -4.67 -56.17
CA THR A 24 -0.17 -5.47 -56.11
C THR A 24 -0.45 -6.95 -56.38
N LYS A 25 -1.54 -7.49 -55.81
CA LYS A 25 -1.95 -8.88 -56.06
C LYS A 25 -2.34 -9.15 -57.52
N ARG A 26 -2.99 -8.20 -58.19
CA ARG A 26 -3.45 -8.36 -59.58
C ARG A 26 -2.35 -8.11 -60.62
N LYS A 27 -1.51 -7.09 -60.42
CA LYS A 27 -0.50 -6.66 -61.40
C LYS A 27 0.90 -7.22 -61.13
N LYS A 28 1.09 -7.92 -60.00
CA LYS A 28 2.38 -8.43 -59.50
C LYS A 28 3.45 -7.36 -59.22
N PHE A 29 3.08 -6.08 -59.23
CA PHE A 29 3.92 -4.95 -58.83
C PHE A 29 3.07 -3.88 -58.14
N SER A 30 3.71 -3.04 -57.32
CA SER A 30 3.00 -2.02 -56.54
C SER A 30 2.56 -0.81 -57.40
N PRO A 31 1.43 -0.16 -57.06
CA PRO A 31 0.97 1.02 -57.80
C PRO A 31 1.92 2.21 -57.62
N SER A 32 2.04 3.04 -58.64
CA SER A 32 2.74 4.32 -58.55
C SER A 32 1.91 5.34 -57.76
N LEU A 33 2.54 6.40 -57.26
CA LEU A 33 1.86 7.46 -56.51
C LEU A 33 0.83 8.21 -57.38
N GLU A 34 1.07 8.30 -58.69
CA GLU A 34 0.17 8.88 -59.68
C GLU A 34 -1.05 7.98 -59.93
N GLU A 35 -0.86 6.66 -60.00
CA GLU A 35 -1.94 5.68 -60.15
C GLU A 35 -2.89 5.72 -58.93
N ILE A 36 -2.33 5.89 -57.72
CA ILE A 36 -3.11 6.09 -56.49
C ILE A 36 -3.85 7.44 -56.54
N ALA A 37 -3.18 8.53 -56.93
CA ALA A 37 -3.80 9.86 -57.01
C ALA A 37 -4.99 9.86 -58.00
N LYS A 38 -4.82 9.24 -59.17
CA LYS A 38 -5.84 9.13 -60.21
C LYS A 38 -7.04 8.29 -59.75
N LYS A 39 -6.80 7.15 -59.09
CA LYS A 39 -7.89 6.28 -58.59
C LYS A 39 -8.75 6.97 -57.54
N PHE A 40 -8.15 7.75 -56.65
CA PHE A 40 -8.84 8.44 -55.57
C PHE A 40 -9.24 9.89 -55.91
N LYS A 41 -9.10 10.30 -57.17
CA LYS A 41 -9.40 11.65 -57.69
C LYS A 41 -8.77 12.76 -56.81
N LEU A 42 -7.52 12.57 -56.40
CA LEU A 42 -6.81 13.52 -55.56
C LEU A 42 -6.16 14.61 -56.42
N ARG A 43 -6.32 15.88 -56.03
CA ARG A 43 -5.82 17.05 -56.78
C ARG A 43 -4.28 17.15 -56.81
N ALA A 44 -3.58 16.55 -55.85
CA ALA A 44 -2.12 16.63 -55.76
C ALA A 44 -1.49 15.29 -55.33
N VAL A 45 -0.36 14.93 -55.96
CA VAL A 45 0.42 13.72 -55.63
C VAL A 45 1.04 13.81 -54.22
N SER A 46 1.31 15.03 -53.73
CA SER A 46 1.79 15.30 -52.37
C SER A 46 0.84 14.75 -51.28
N THR A 47 -0.48 14.77 -51.53
CA THR A 47 -1.47 14.18 -50.61
C THR A 47 -1.33 12.66 -50.51
N VAL A 48 -0.98 11.99 -51.62
CA VAL A 48 -0.70 10.54 -51.61
C VAL A 48 0.58 10.25 -50.82
N HIS A 49 1.62 11.06 -50.97
CA HIS A 49 2.85 10.94 -50.17
C HIS A 49 2.54 10.99 -48.67
N GLN A 50 1.63 11.86 -48.23
CA GLN A 50 1.23 11.95 -46.83
C GLN A 50 0.50 10.70 -46.35
N TYR A 51 -0.40 10.13 -47.16
CA TYR A 51 -1.09 8.88 -46.83
C TYR A 51 -0.13 7.69 -46.76
N ILE A 52 0.78 7.56 -47.73
CA ILE A 52 1.80 6.50 -47.73
C ILE A 52 2.72 6.65 -46.52
N LYS A 53 3.23 7.87 -46.23
CA LYS A 53 4.04 8.12 -45.04
C LYS A 53 3.30 7.72 -43.77
N THR A 54 2.01 8.05 -43.66
CA THR A 54 1.17 7.66 -42.52
C THR A 54 1.00 6.14 -42.42
N LEU A 55 0.73 5.45 -43.53
CA LEU A 55 0.60 3.99 -43.57
C LEU A 55 1.93 3.28 -43.24
N THR A 56 3.05 3.84 -43.67
CA THR A 56 4.40 3.37 -43.34
C THR A 56 4.72 3.57 -41.86
N THR A 57 4.49 4.78 -41.33
CA THR A 57 4.67 5.06 -39.90
C THR A 57 3.81 4.13 -39.04
N LYS A 58 2.59 3.82 -39.47
CA LYS A 58 1.68 2.88 -38.78
C LYS A 58 2.04 1.40 -38.97
N GLY A 59 3.02 1.07 -39.81
CA GLY A 59 3.55 -0.28 -39.98
C GLY A 59 2.72 -1.21 -40.88
N PHE A 60 1.85 -0.66 -41.74
CA PHE A 60 1.05 -1.47 -42.68
C PHE A 60 1.76 -1.74 -44.01
N ILE A 61 2.62 -0.82 -44.43
CA ILE A 61 3.42 -0.91 -45.66
C ILE A 61 4.84 -0.43 -45.39
N LYS A 62 5.80 -0.87 -46.21
CA LYS A 62 7.16 -0.35 -46.25
C LYS A 62 7.38 0.30 -47.60
N LYS A 63 8.00 1.49 -47.60
CA LYS A 63 8.36 2.21 -48.82
C LYS A 63 9.87 2.21 -48.96
N GLU A 64 10.39 1.75 -50.09
CA GLU A 64 11.78 1.96 -50.49
C GLU A 64 11.93 3.35 -51.11
N GLU A 65 12.95 4.11 -50.68
CA GLU A 65 13.26 5.43 -51.25
C GLU A 65 13.90 5.27 -52.64
N ASN A 66 13.66 6.25 -53.54
CA ASN A 66 14.16 6.30 -54.92
C ASN A 66 13.68 5.22 -55.91
N ARG A 67 12.53 4.56 -55.65
CA ARG A 67 11.85 3.70 -56.64
C ARG A 67 10.40 4.12 -56.88
N PRO A 68 9.94 4.30 -58.14
CA PRO A 68 8.55 4.69 -58.43
C PRO A 68 7.49 3.68 -57.95
N ARG A 69 7.90 2.43 -57.70
CA ARG A 69 7.04 1.28 -57.31
C ARG A 69 7.61 0.50 -56.11
N GLY A 70 8.17 1.21 -55.14
CA GLY A 70 8.84 0.61 -53.96
C GLY A 70 7.93 0.29 -52.76
N LEU A 71 6.63 0.05 -52.93
CA LEU A 71 5.73 -0.26 -51.80
C LEU A 71 5.62 -1.78 -51.58
N SER A 72 5.97 -2.24 -50.38
CA SER A 72 5.78 -3.62 -49.92
C SER A 72 4.78 -3.67 -48.76
N ILE A 73 3.90 -4.67 -48.74
CA ILE A 73 2.84 -4.82 -47.71
C ILE A 73 3.39 -5.65 -46.56
N LEU A 74 3.21 -5.18 -45.32
CA LEU A 74 3.82 -5.80 -44.14
C LEU A 74 2.90 -6.74 -43.34
N LYS A 75 1.57 -6.79 -43.62
CA LYS A 75 0.62 -7.72 -42.96
C LYS A 75 -0.62 -8.02 -43.83
N GLU A 76 -1.06 -9.28 -43.87
CA GLU A 76 -2.35 -9.70 -44.44
C GLU A 76 -3.52 -9.24 -43.54
N THR A 77 -4.56 -8.65 -44.13
CA THR A 77 -5.64 -7.90 -43.45
C THR A 77 -6.95 -8.69 -43.25
N SER A 78 -6.98 -10.00 -43.52
CA SER A 78 -8.21 -10.82 -43.50
C SER A 78 -8.69 -11.25 -42.11
N ASP A 79 -7.92 -11.01 -41.04
CA ASP A 79 -8.18 -11.59 -39.71
C ASP A 79 -8.70 -10.62 -38.64
N LEU A 80 -9.12 -9.41 -39.01
CA LEU A 80 -9.65 -8.42 -38.06
C LEU A 80 -11.18 -8.50 -37.96
N ILE A 81 -11.71 -8.76 -36.75
CA ILE A 81 -13.14 -8.76 -36.39
C ILE A 81 -13.45 -7.50 -35.57
N GLU A 82 -14.64 -6.95 -35.75
CA GLU A 82 -15.19 -5.85 -34.96
C GLU A 82 -16.00 -6.35 -33.76
N ILE A 83 -15.72 -5.82 -32.56
CA ILE A 83 -16.48 -6.10 -31.34
C ILE A 83 -16.88 -4.77 -30.65
N PRO A 84 -18.01 -4.71 -29.93
CA PRO A 84 -18.42 -3.52 -29.20
C PRO A 84 -17.60 -3.33 -27.90
N LEU A 85 -17.26 -2.08 -27.59
CA LEU A 85 -16.66 -1.62 -26.32
C LEU A 85 -17.76 -0.99 -25.47
N LEU A 86 -18.26 -1.74 -24.49
CA LEU A 86 -19.48 -1.40 -23.74
C LEU A 86 -19.22 -0.52 -22.49
N GLY A 87 -18.08 0.17 -22.40
CA GLY A 87 -17.78 1.15 -21.33
C GLY A 87 -16.82 0.70 -20.23
N LEU A 88 -16.98 1.28 -19.03
CA LEU A 88 -16.10 1.11 -17.86
C LEU A 88 -16.70 0.13 -16.83
N ILE A 89 -15.88 -0.75 -16.24
CA ILE A 89 -16.27 -1.52 -15.04
C ILE A 89 -15.62 -0.87 -13.82
N THR A 90 -16.44 -0.31 -12.92
CA THR A 90 -15.99 0.20 -11.61
C THR A 90 -16.69 -0.60 -10.51
N ALA A 91 -15.99 -0.89 -9.40
CA ALA A 91 -16.64 -1.49 -8.24
C ALA A 91 -17.68 -0.53 -7.64
N GLY A 92 -18.93 -0.97 -7.51
CA GLY A 92 -19.98 -0.27 -6.76
C GLY A 92 -20.79 0.78 -7.52
N GLN A 93 -20.75 0.83 -8.86
CA GLN A 93 -21.66 1.66 -9.66
C GLN A 93 -22.27 0.89 -10.85
N PRO A 94 -23.47 1.26 -11.33
CA PRO A 94 -24.11 0.62 -12.47
C PRO A 94 -23.26 0.69 -13.74
N ILE A 95 -23.40 -0.30 -14.64
CA ILE A 95 -22.91 -0.16 -16.02
C ILE A 95 -23.77 0.94 -16.65
N GLU A 96 -23.15 2.05 -17.02
CA GLU A 96 -23.82 3.04 -17.86
C GLU A 96 -24.19 2.38 -19.19
N ALA A 97 -25.49 2.29 -19.48
CA ALA A 97 -25.96 1.87 -20.79
C ALA A 97 -25.55 2.94 -21.81
N ILE A 98 -24.54 2.64 -22.63
CA ILE A 98 -24.07 3.57 -23.66
C ILE A 98 -25.02 3.45 -24.85
N GLU A 99 -25.73 4.53 -25.20
CA GLU A 99 -26.67 4.57 -26.34
C GLU A 99 -25.97 4.32 -27.71
N ASN A 100 -24.64 4.47 -27.78
CA ASN A 100 -23.81 4.14 -28.94
C ASN A 100 -22.46 3.51 -28.52
N PRO A 101 -22.32 2.17 -28.50
CA PRO A 101 -21.06 1.55 -28.11
C PRO A 101 -19.97 1.82 -29.15
N GLU A 102 -18.85 2.40 -28.72
CA GLU A 102 -17.65 2.49 -29.57
C GLU A 102 -17.24 1.07 -30.00
N THR A 103 -16.84 0.85 -31.25
CA THR A 103 -16.40 -0.47 -31.72
C THR A 103 -14.88 -0.55 -31.83
N MET A 104 -14.32 -1.74 -31.57
CA MET A 104 -12.89 -2.00 -31.70
C MET A 104 -12.61 -3.18 -32.62
N HIS A 105 -11.56 -3.07 -33.44
CA HIS A 105 -11.11 -4.16 -34.31
C HIS A 105 -10.01 -4.98 -33.63
N ILE A 106 -10.22 -6.29 -33.48
CA ILE A 106 -9.29 -7.24 -32.88
C ILE A 106 -8.98 -8.40 -33.82
N SER A 107 -7.79 -9.01 -33.68
CA SER A 107 -7.43 -10.21 -34.44
C SER A 107 -8.27 -11.41 -34.00
N LYS A 108 -8.75 -12.23 -34.95
CA LYS A 108 -9.43 -13.51 -34.71
C LYS A 108 -8.69 -14.41 -33.73
N GLN A 109 -7.36 -14.37 -33.71
CA GLN A 109 -6.54 -15.18 -32.81
C GLN A 109 -6.69 -14.80 -31.33
N LEU A 110 -7.13 -13.57 -31.02
CA LEU A 110 -7.40 -13.14 -29.65
C LEU A 110 -8.76 -13.64 -29.13
N LEU A 111 -9.63 -14.11 -30.02
CA LEU A 111 -10.92 -14.72 -29.72
C LEU A 111 -10.72 -16.24 -29.69
N GLN A 112 -10.31 -16.76 -28.53
CA GLN A 112 -10.00 -18.18 -28.36
C GLN A 112 -11.22 -19.11 -28.44
N SER A 113 -12.43 -18.59 -28.60
CA SER A 113 -13.67 -19.39 -28.60
C SER A 113 -14.76 -18.80 -29.51
N ARG A 114 -15.71 -19.64 -29.97
CA ARG A 114 -16.89 -19.21 -30.73
C ARG A 114 -17.93 -18.58 -29.78
N GLY A 115 -18.61 -17.52 -30.23
CA GLY A 115 -19.67 -16.83 -29.46
C GLY A 115 -19.68 -15.32 -29.69
N GLN A 116 -20.65 -14.62 -29.11
CA GLN A 116 -20.67 -13.16 -29.08
C GLN A 116 -19.65 -12.67 -28.04
N HIS A 117 -18.89 -11.64 -28.42
CA HIS A 117 -17.85 -11.06 -27.58
C HIS A 117 -18.00 -9.54 -27.51
N TYR A 118 -17.66 -8.97 -26.37
CA TYR A 118 -17.60 -7.54 -26.16
C TYR A 118 -16.38 -7.20 -25.29
N ALA A 119 -15.99 -5.93 -25.30
CA ALA A 119 -14.88 -5.43 -24.52
C ALA A 119 -15.36 -4.49 -23.41
N LEU A 120 -14.66 -4.50 -22.28
CA LEU A 120 -14.85 -3.52 -21.21
C LEU A 120 -13.49 -3.00 -20.75
N LYS A 121 -13.44 -1.72 -20.38
CA LYS A 121 -12.25 -1.10 -19.81
C LYS A 121 -12.29 -1.23 -18.28
N VAL A 122 -11.22 -1.75 -17.70
CA VAL A 122 -11.12 -2.01 -16.26
C VAL A 122 -10.82 -0.72 -15.52
N LYS A 123 -11.56 -0.46 -14.43
CA LYS A 123 -11.26 0.58 -13.46
C LYS A 123 -11.18 0.00 -12.04
N GLY A 124 -10.01 0.14 -11.41
CA GLY A 124 -9.70 -0.40 -10.09
C GLY A 124 -8.76 -1.61 -10.10
N ASN A 125 -8.30 -1.99 -8.91
CA ASN A 125 -7.19 -2.94 -8.73
C ASN A 125 -7.62 -4.31 -8.16
N SER A 126 -8.91 -4.66 -8.18
CA SER A 126 -9.41 -5.86 -7.49
C SER A 126 -9.00 -7.21 -8.11
N MET A 127 -8.38 -7.20 -9.29
CA MET A 127 -8.01 -8.39 -10.07
C MET A 127 -6.52 -8.41 -10.49
N ILE A 128 -5.67 -7.65 -9.80
CA ILE A 128 -4.26 -7.45 -10.19
C ILE A 128 -3.40 -8.72 -10.09
N ASP A 129 -3.67 -9.65 -9.16
CA ASP A 129 -2.92 -10.90 -9.01
C ASP A 129 -3.23 -11.89 -10.14
N ASP A 130 -4.35 -11.70 -10.86
CA ASP A 130 -4.67 -12.37 -12.13
C ASP A 130 -4.12 -11.59 -13.34
N GLY A 131 -3.34 -10.55 -13.10
CA GLY A 131 -2.77 -9.70 -14.13
C GLY A 131 -3.78 -8.75 -14.77
N ILE A 132 -4.93 -8.46 -14.16
CA ILE A 132 -5.86 -7.45 -14.70
C ILE A 132 -5.64 -6.13 -13.94
N ASN A 133 -5.06 -5.15 -14.61
CA ASN A 133 -4.72 -3.85 -14.00
C ASN A 133 -5.75 -2.78 -14.35
N ASP A 134 -5.76 -1.71 -13.56
CA ASP A 134 -6.48 -0.49 -13.90
C ASP A 134 -6.07 0.02 -15.29
N GLY A 135 -7.07 0.30 -16.12
CA GLY A 135 -6.91 0.76 -17.50
C GLY A 135 -6.69 -0.33 -18.56
N ASP A 136 -6.53 -1.61 -18.18
CA ASP A 136 -6.53 -2.73 -19.13
C ASP A 136 -7.90 -2.89 -19.81
N ILE A 137 -7.92 -3.46 -21.01
CA ILE A 137 -9.16 -3.82 -21.71
C ILE A 137 -9.33 -5.32 -21.62
N VAL A 138 -10.45 -5.77 -21.05
CA VAL A 138 -10.82 -7.18 -20.96
C VAL A 138 -11.77 -7.53 -22.09
N ILE A 139 -11.50 -8.66 -22.76
CA ILE A 139 -12.40 -9.24 -23.77
C ILE A 139 -13.26 -10.28 -23.08
N ILE A 140 -14.57 -10.13 -23.21
CA ILE A 140 -15.56 -10.92 -22.51
C ILE A 140 -16.36 -11.70 -23.55
N LYS A 141 -16.56 -12.98 -23.28
CA LYS A 141 -17.51 -13.82 -24.00
C LYS A 141 -18.85 -13.74 -23.27
N GLU A 142 -19.90 -13.35 -23.97
CA GLU A 142 -21.24 -13.24 -23.41
C GLU A 142 -21.80 -14.64 -23.11
N GLN A 143 -22.16 -14.88 -21.86
CA GLN A 143 -22.77 -16.13 -21.39
C GLN A 143 -23.36 -15.94 -19.98
N LYS A 144 -24.31 -16.80 -19.61
CA LYS A 144 -25.07 -16.73 -18.34
C LYS A 144 -24.54 -17.66 -17.24
N ASP A 145 -23.62 -18.54 -17.59
CA ASP A 145 -23.05 -19.54 -16.67
C ASP A 145 -21.52 -19.39 -16.59
N ALA A 146 -20.91 -19.85 -15.49
CA ALA A 146 -19.46 -19.89 -15.30
C ALA A 146 -19.05 -21.07 -14.40
N ASN A 147 -17.81 -21.53 -14.56
CA ASN A 147 -17.21 -22.57 -13.73
C ASN A 147 -16.47 -21.96 -12.54
N ASN A 148 -16.25 -22.76 -11.49
CA ASN A 148 -15.48 -22.34 -10.33
C ASN A 148 -14.05 -21.98 -10.74
N GLY A 149 -13.64 -20.74 -10.43
CA GLY A 149 -12.34 -20.18 -10.78
C GLY A 149 -12.36 -19.24 -11.98
N ASP A 150 -13.44 -19.20 -12.77
CA ASP A 150 -13.57 -18.31 -13.92
C ASP A 150 -13.65 -16.85 -13.46
N THR A 151 -12.98 -15.95 -14.18
CA THR A 151 -13.14 -14.51 -13.99
C THR A 151 -14.38 -14.03 -14.74
N VAL A 152 -15.39 -13.59 -14.00
CA VAL A 152 -16.71 -13.22 -14.53
C VAL A 152 -16.98 -11.74 -14.41
N VAL A 153 -17.82 -11.23 -15.32
CA VAL A 153 -18.59 -10.00 -15.11
C VAL A 153 -19.89 -10.40 -14.42
N ALA A 154 -20.02 -10.06 -13.14
CA ALA A 154 -21.19 -10.37 -12.32
C ALA A 154 -21.93 -9.09 -11.94
N ILE A 155 -23.26 -9.11 -12.01
CA ILE A 155 -24.13 -8.08 -11.47
C ILE A 155 -24.65 -8.55 -10.10
N ILE A 156 -24.41 -7.72 -9.08
CA ILE A 156 -24.83 -7.93 -7.70
C ILE A 156 -25.96 -6.92 -7.40
N ASN A 157 -26.98 -7.34 -6.63
CA ASN A 157 -28.08 -6.48 -6.16
C ASN A 157 -28.78 -5.67 -7.28
N LYS A 158 -28.89 -6.28 -8.47
CA LYS A 158 -29.52 -5.74 -9.70
C LYS A 158 -28.92 -4.46 -10.29
N ASN A 159 -27.91 -3.83 -9.66
CA ASN A 159 -27.37 -2.53 -10.11
C ASN A 159 -25.85 -2.39 -10.06
N GLU A 160 -25.06 -3.37 -9.59
CA GLU A 160 -23.60 -3.22 -9.49
C GLU A 160 -22.86 -4.27 -10.32
N ALA A 161 -22.16 -3.85 -11.39
CA ALA A 161 -21.30 -4.77 -12.13
C ALA A 161 -19.89 -4.83 -11.55
N THR A 162 -19.36 -6.04 -11.40
CA THR A 162 -18.02 -6.27 -10.87
C THR A 162 -17.29 -7.35 -11.66
N LEU A 163 -15.96 -7.26 -11.65
CA LEU A 163 -15.08 -8.28 -12.19
C LEU A 163 -14.44 -9.08 -11.04
N LYS A 164 -14.75 -10.37 -10.91
CA LYS A 164 -14.30 -11.25 -9.81
C LYS A 164 -14.15 -12.70 -10.28
N LYS A 165 -13.39 -13.52 -9.55
CA LYS A 165 -13.44 -14.98 -9.71
C LYS A 165 -14.72 -15.54 -9.12
N PHE A 166 -15.42 -16.34 -9.89
CA PHE A 166 -16.66 -16.99 -9.47
C PHE A 166 -16.39 -18.31 -8.75
N TYR A 167 -17.06 -18.55 -7.62
CA TYR A 167 -17.10 -19.85 -6.96
C TYR A 167 -18.52 -20.12 -6.43
N ARG A 168 -19.12 -21.22 -6.88
CA ARG A 168 -20.36 -21.78 -6.36
C ARG A 168 -20.04 -22.73 -5.20
N GLU A 169 -20.45 -22.35 -4.00
CA GLU A 169 -20.37 -23.15 -2.77
C GLU A 169 -21.75 -23.77 -2.46
N LYS A 170 -21.83 -24.74 -1.54
CA LYS A 170 -23.07 -25.52 -1.29
C LYS A 170 -24.31 -24.66 -1.00
N ASN A 171 -24.14 -23.53 -0.30
CA ASN A 171 -25.25 -22.70 0.19
C ASN A 171 -25.15 -21.22 -0.25
N ARG A 172 -24.18 -20.85 -1.10
CA ARG A 172 -23.94 -19.45 -1.49
C ARG A 172 -23.00 -19.34 -2.69
N ILE A 173 -22.91 -18.14 -3.24
CA ILE A 173 -21.95 -17.75 -4.27
C ILE A 173 -20.87 -16.88 -3.64
N ARG A 174 -19.60 -17.20 -3.92
CA ARG A 174 -18.44 -16.38 -3.55
C ARG A 174 -17.84 -15.74 -4.79
N LEU A 175 -17.85 -14.41 -4.83
CA LEU A 175 -17.14 -13.60 -5.80
C LEU A 175 -15.81 -13.16 -5.18
N GLN A 176 -14.74 -13.82 -5.59
CA GLN A 176 -13.41 -13.69 -5.04
C GLN A 176 -12.60 -12.66 -5.84
N PRO A 177 -12.12 -11.57 -5.22
CA PRO A 177 -11.12 -10.73 -5.86
C PRO A 177 -9.80 -11.51 -6.02
N ALA A 178 -9.15 -11.33 -7.17
CA ALA A 178 -7.75 -11.73 -7.36
C ALA A 178 -6.82 -10.59 -6.91
N ASN A 179 -7.17 -9.91 -5.82
CA ASN A 179 -6.31 -9.01 -5.09
C ASN A 179 -6.54 -9.30 -3.61
N GLN A 180 -5.51 -9.78 -2.94
CA GLN A 180 -5.58 -10.18 -1.52
C GLN A 180 -5.96 -9.04 -0.56
N SER A 181 -5.88 -7.78 -1.00
CA SER A 181 -6.30 -6.60 -0.23
C SER A 181 -7.82 -6.37 -0.22
N PHE A 182 -8.58 -7.12 -1.02
CA PHE A 182 -10.05 -7.02 -1.08
C PHE A 182 -10.69 -8.26 -0.45
N LEU A 183 -11.76 -8.06 0.33
CA LEU A 183 -12.52 -9.17 0.90
C LEU A 183 -13.39 -9.85 -0.18
N PRO A 184 -13.61 -11.18 -0.08
CA PRO A 184 -14.58 -11.87 -0.93
C PRO A 184 -15.99 -11.35 -0.70
N ILE A 185 -16.78 -11.25 -1.76
CA ILE A 185 -18.20 -10.92 -1.68
C ILE A 185 -18.99 -12.23 -1.65
N PHE A 186 -19.88 -12.37 -0.68
CA PHE A 186 -20.79 -13.51 -0.57
C PHE A 186 -22.21 -13.07 -0.85
N THR A 187 -22.93 -13.82 -1.68
CA THR A 187 -24.32 -13.53 -2.05
C THR A 187 -25.03 -14.83 -2.44
N ASP A 188 -26.34 -14.85 -2.33
CA ASP A 188 -27.16 -16.01 -2.68
C ASP A 188 -27.50 -16.03 -4.17
N GLU A 189 -27.58 -14.84 -4.79
CA GLU A 189 -27.90 -14.67 -6.21
C GLU A 189 -26.93 -13.69 -6.89
N ILE A 190 -26.60 -13.97 -8.16
CA ILE A 190 -25.89 -13.07 -9.07
C ILE A 190 -26.44 -13.25 -10.49
N GLU A 191 -26.29 -12.22 -11.32
CA GLU A 191 -26.44 -12.37 -12.76
C GLU A 191 -25.05 -12.34 -13.43
N ILE A 192 -24.68 -13.41 -14.13
CA ILE A 192 -23.44 -13.46 -14.91
C ILE A 192 -23.74 -12.90 -16.32
N ARG A 193 -22.96 -11.89 -16.74
CA ARG A 193 -23.04 -11.31 -18.09
C ARG A 193 -22.01 -11.88 -19.05
N GLY A 194 -20.93 -12.46 -18.53
CA GLY A 194 -19.94 -13.16 -19.34
C GLY A 194 -18.67 -13.52 -18.58
N ILE A 195 -17.78 -14.25 -19.26
CA ILE A 195 -16.46 -14.66 -18.76
C ILE A 195 -15.34 -13.92 -19.49
N VAL A 196 -14.26 -13.59 -18.79
CA VAL A 196 -13.07 -12.98 -19.40
C VAL A 196 -12.29 -14.06 -20.15
N VAL A 197 -12.13 -13.88 -21.46
CA VAL A 197 -11.40 -14.81 -22.34
C VAL A 197 -10.03 -14.30 -22.74
N ASN A 198 -9.80 -12.98 -22.70
CA ASN A 198 -8.51 -12.40 -23.04
C ASN A 198 -8.33 -11.01 -22.40
N ILE A 199 -7.08 -10.60 -22.23
CA ILE A 199 -6.72 -9.30 -21.65
C ILE A 199 -5.82 -8.57 -22.65
N ILE A 200 -6.32 -7.47 -23.19
CA ILE A 200 -5.50 -6.52 -23.95
C ILE A 200 -4.86 -5.60 -22.93
N LYS A 201 -3.61 -5.91 -22.62
CA LYS A 201 -2.78 -5.06 -21.77
C LYS A 201 -2.72 -3.68 -22.39
N ASN A 202 -2.95 -2.67 -21.56
CA ASN A 202 -2.49 -1.34 -21.90
C ASN A 202 -0.97 -1.32 -21.76
N TYR A 203 -0.26 -1.82 -22.78
CA TYR A 203 1.20 -1.73 -22.86
C TYR A 203 1.59 -0.26 -23.05
N ASN A 204 1.58 0.48 -21.94
CA ASN A 204 2.45 1.62 -21.77
C ASN A 204 3.87 1.08 -21.89
N ASN A 205 4.50 1.32 -23.05
CA ASN A 205 5.85 0.88 -23.39
C ASN A 205 6.75 1.02 -22.17
N LYS A 206 7.47 -0.03 -21.76
CA LYS A 206 8.50 0.08 -20.71
C LYS A 206 9.56 1.12 -21.05
N GLU A 207 9.74 1.42 -22.34
CA GLU A 207 10.56 2.53 -22.85
C GLU A 207 9.86 3.89 -22.76
N GLU A 208 8.53 3.98 -22.95
CA GLU A 208 7.77 5.18 -22.59
C GLU A 208 7.66 5.32 -21.07
N LYS A 209 7.66 4.27 -20.24
CA LYS A 209 7.81 4.43 -18.78
C LYS A 209 9.23 4.86 -18.42
N ARG A 210 10.29 4.46 -19.13
CA ARG A 210 11.64 4.99 -18.91
C ARG A 210 11.82 6.41 -19.47
N ALA A 211 11.12 6.75 -20.54
CA ALA A 211 11.13 8.08 -21.15
C ALA A 211 10.16 9.04 -20.46
N ILE A 212 9.02 8.56 -19.95
CA ILE A 212 8.07 9.26 -19.07
C ILE A 212 8.67 9.30 -17.68
N ILE A 213 9.38 8.31 -17.13
CA ILE A 213 10.17 8.50 -15.90
C ILE A 213 11.30 9.52 -16.16
N LYS A 214 11.84 9.61 -17.37
CA LYS A 214 12.77 10.69 -17.74
C LYS A 214 12.10 12.05 -18.02
N GLU A 215 10.85 12.10 -18.48
CA GLU A 215 10.08 13.33 -18.78
C GLU A 215 9.17 13.79 -17.60
N THR A 216 8.83 12.90 -16.66
CA THR A 216 8.21 13.17 -15.35
C THR A 216 9.24 13.31 -14.24
N ASN A 217 10.51 12.99 -14.51
CA ASN A 217 11.65 13.60 -13.80
C ASN A 217 11.93 15.03 -14.30
N ASN A 218 10.89 15.81 -14.63
CA ASN A 218 10.92 17.24 -14.37
C ASN A 218 10.69 17.49 -12.86
N SER A 219 11.41 16.77 -12.00
CA SER A 219 11.65 17.21 -10.63
C SER A 219 12.64 18.36 -10.73
N ASN A 220 12.15 19.58 -10.96
CA ASN A 220 12.99 20.78 -10.99
C ASN A 220 13.61 21.09 -9.62
N VAL A 221 13.21 20.36 -8.56
CA VAL A 221 13.69 20.56 -7.20
C VAL A 221 14.66 19.44 -6.83
N ASN A 222 15.94 19.79 -6.72
CA ASN A 222 16.94 18.92 -6.12
C ASN A 222 16.65 18.75 -4.61
N LEU A 223 16.59 17.51 -4.15
CA LEU A 223 16.42 17.20 -2.73
C LEU A 223 17.63 17.70 -1.92
N PRO A 224 17.44 18.16 -0.68
CA PRO A 224 18.54 18.63 0.15
C PRO A 224 19.55 17.51 0.39
N THR A 225 20.83 17.82 0.22
CA THR A 225 21.95 16.90 0.45
C THR A 225 22.54 17.05 1.86
N ASP A 226 22.24 18.16 2.54
CA ASP A 226 22.70 18.49 3.88
C ASP A 226 21.52 18.88 4.79
N THR A 227 21.81 19.21 6.05
CA THR A 227 20.80 19.51 7.07
C THR A 227 20.21 20.91 6.96
N LYS A 228 20.70 21.79 6.07
CA LYS A 228 20.08 23.10 5.85
C LYS A 228 18.69 22.90 5.24
N PRO A 229 17.62 23.43 5.85
CA PRO A 229 16.27 23.27 5.32
C PRO A 229 16.15 23.81 3.90
N LEU A 230 15.50 23.03 3.04
CA LEU A 230 15.00 23.49 1.75
C LEU A 230 13.58 24.03 1.93
N VAL A 231 13.38 25.32 1.72
CA VAL A 231 12.10 26.00 1.82
C VAL A 231 11.53 26.20 0.42
N ILE A 232 10.33 25.70 0.16
CA ILE A 232 9.60 25.87 -1.09
C ILE A 232 8.43 26.82 -0.82
N ILE A 233 8.40 27.95 -1.52
CA ILE A 233 7.34 28.95 -1.43
C ILE A 233 6.33 28.68 -2.53
N GLY A 234 5.09 28.38 -2.17
CA GLY A 234 3.97 28.26 -3.11
C GLY A 234 2.88 27.29 -2.66
N ASP A 235 1.94 27.01 -3.57
CA ASP A 235 0.85 26.07 -3.31
C ASP A 235 1.38 24.68 -2.93
N VAL A 236 0.75 24.06 -1.95
CA VAL A 236 1.20 22.78 -1.39
C VAL A 236 1.10 21.64 -2.41
N ILE A 237 0.03 21.56 -3.20
CA ILE A 237 -0.17 20.48 -4.17
C ILE A 237 0.82 20.63 -5.32
N GLU A 238 0.99 21.84 -5.85
CA GLU A 238 1.96 22.12 -6.91
C GLU A 238 3.41 21.90 -6.44
N SER A 239 3.71 22.23 -5.19
CA SER A 239 5.03 21.97 -4.60
C SER A 239 5.30 20.47 -4.43
N LEU A 240 4.32 19.71 -3.93
CA LEU A 240 4.45 18.25 -3.76
C LEU A 240 4.64 17.54 -5.11
N LYS A 241 3.94 17.96 -6.18
CA LYS A 241 4.10 17.42 -7.53
C LYS A 241 5.54 17.51 -8.06
N LYS A 242 6.32 18.50 -7.62
CA LYS A 242 7.73 18.68 -8.01
C LYS A 242 8.69 17.76 -7.27
N LEU A 243 8.25 17.12 -6.18
CA LEU A 243 9.09 16.21 -5.40
C LEU A 243 9.07 14.79 -6.01
N PRO A 244 10.22 14.08 -6.03
CA PRO A 244 10.29 12.72 -6.57
C PRO A 244 9.44 11.71 -5.77
N ASN A 245 8.97 10.67 -6.45
CA ASN A 245 8.28 9.55 -5.79
C ASN A 245 9.20 8.86 -4.76
N ASN A 246 8.63 8.29 -3.70
CA ASN A 246 9.34 7.41 -2.76
C ASN A 246 10.66 8.02 -2.23
N SER A 247 10.65 9.32 -1.91
CA SER A 247 11.84 10.12 -1.58
C SER A 247 11.87 10.61 -0.13
N VAL A 248 10.71 10.76 0.52
CA VAL A 248 10.57 11.33 1.87
C VAL A 248 10.42 10.24 2.93
N ASP A 249 11.20 10.29 4.01
CA ASP A 249 11.15 9.30 5.08
C ASP A 249 10.01 9.56 6.07
N LEU A 250 9.77 10.83 6.39
CA LEU A 250 8.79 11.24 7.40
C LEU A 250 8.11 12.54 7.01
N VAL A 251 6.79 12.57 7.11
CA VAL A 251 5.99 13.80 6.99
C VAL A 251 5.43 14.13 8.37
N ILE A 252 5.59 15.37 8.82
CA ILE A 252 4.94 15.88 10.03
C ILE A 252 4.30 17.20 9.66
N THR A 253 3.02 17.37 9.95
CA THR A 253 2.35 18.61 9.60
C THR A 253 1.12 18.91 10.41
N SER A 254 0.72 20.19 10.34
CA SER A 254 -0.52 20.71 10.87
C SER A 254 -1.09 21.67 9.83
N PRO A 255 -2.00 21.20 8.94
CA PRO A 255 -2.57 22.05 7.90
C PRO A 255 -3.42 23.17 8.52
N PRO A 256 -3.78 24.20 7.75
CA PRO A 256 -4.87 25.09 8.12
C PRO A 256 -6.14 24.30 8.48
N TYR A 257 -6.74 24.63 9.62
CA TYR A 257 -7.97 23.97 10.07
C TYR A 257 -9.18 24.63 9.42
N TYR A 258 -10.19 23.82 9.09
CA TYR A 258 -11.42 24.27 8.43
C TYR A 258 -12.07 25.49 9.12
N GLN A 259 -12.17 26.58 8.36
CA GLN A 259 -12.73 27.87 8.71
C GLN A 259 -12.28 28.39 10.08
N GLN A 260 -11.02 28.14 10.42
CA GLN A 260 -10.49 28.52 11.74
C GLN A 260 -9.70 29.83 11.70
N ARG A 261 -8.95 30.07 10.63
CA ARG A 261 -8.12 31.26 10.43
C ARG A 261 -7.99 31.57 8.94
N ASP A 262 -8.08 32.85 8.60
CA ASP A 262 -7.72 33.41 7.29
C ASP A 262 -6.24 33.83 7.36
N TYR A 263 -5.39 33.31 6.47
CA TYR A 263 -3.97 33.68 6.41
C TYR A 263 -3.68 34.78 5.37
N GLU A 264 -4.73 35.31 4.74
CA GLU A 264 -4.75 36.42 3.79
C GLU A 264 -3.94 36.11 2.52
N VAL A 265 -4.01 34.87 2.05
CA VAL A 265 -3.32 34.42 0.83
C VAL A 265 -4.29 33.65 -0.07
N SER A 266 -4.32 34.04 -1.35
CA SER A 266 -5.14 33.37 -2.37
C SER A 266 -4.74 31.91 -2.53
N GLY A 267 -5.72 31.00 -2.53
CA GLY A 267 -5.51 29.57 -2.70
C GLY A 267 -5.16 28.82 -1.41
N GLU A 268 -5.30 29.45 -0.24
CA GLU A 268 -5.14 28.74 1.02
C GLU A 268 -6.20 27.64 1.21
N ILE A 269 -5.77 26.53 1.79
CA ILE A 269 -6.66 25.47 2.27
C ILE A 269 -7.26 25.93 3.60
N GLY A 270 -8.49 25.53 3.91
CA GLY A 270 -9.17 25.85 5.17
C GLY A 270 -10.27 26.91 5.02
N GLN A 271 -10.47 27.50 3.84
CA GLN A 271 -11.55 28.46 3.55
C GLN A 271 -12.66 27.89 2.65
N GLU A 272 -12.68 26.59 2.44
CA GLU A 272 -13.71 25.91 1.66
C GLU A 272 -15.11 26.16 2.23
N GLN A 273 -16.14 26.10 1.37
CA GLN A 273 -17.51 26.43 1.77
C GLN A 273 -18.13 25.34 2.64
N THR A 274 -17.73 24.09 2.40
CA THR A 274 -18.23 22.92 3.10
C THR A 274 -17.10 22.05 3.66
N ILE A 275 -17.43 21.27 4.70
CA ILE A 275 -16.51 20.28 5.29
C ILE A 275 -16.09 19.24 4.25
N ASP A 276 -16.99 18.83 3.35
CA ASP A 276 -16.70 17.83 2.33
C ASP A 276 -15.73 18.36 1.26
N GLU A 277 -15.85 19.65 0.89
CA GLU A 277 -14.87 20.32 0.02
C GLU A 277 -13.50 20.39 0.69
N TYR A 278 -13.43 20.76 1.97
CA TYR A 278 -12.20 20.77 2.74
C TYR A 278 -11.56 19.37 2.81
N ILE A 279 -12.35 18.33 3.10
CA ILE A 279 -11.87 16.94 3.11
C ILE A 279 -11.35 16.55 1.73
N LYS A 280 -12.08 16.88 0.66
CA LYS A 280 -11.65 16.61 -0.72
C LYS A 280 -10.30 17.28 -1.02
N LYS A 281 -10.12 18.53 -0.60
CA LYS A 281 -8.86 19.27 -0.80
C LYS A 281 -7.70 18.65 -0.01
N MET A 282 -7.93 18.28 1.25
CA MET A 282 -6.95 17.56 2.07
C MET A 282 -6.63 16.16 1.50
N MET A 283 -7.58 15.51 0.82
CA MET A 283 -7.35 14.24 0.12
C MET A 283 -6.46 14.39 -1.11
N GLU A 284 -6.49 15.52 -1.83
CA GLU A 284 -5.53 15.82 -2.89
C GLU A 284 -4.09 15.90 -2.34
N VAL A 285 -3.92 16.58 -1.20
CA VAL A 285 -2.63 16.63 -0.48
C VAL A 285 -2.21 15.22 -0.05
N ALA A 286 -3.11 14.46 0.58
CA ALA A 286 -2.83 13.10 1.03
C ALA A 286 -2.45 12.15 -0.13
N HIS A 287 -3.01 12.35 -1.32
CA HIS A 287 -2.68 11.58 -2.52
C HIS A 287 -1.22 11.83 -2.94
N GLU A 288 -0.81 13.10 -3.04
CA GLU A 288 0.56 13.46 -3.38
C GLU A 288 1.56 13.03 -2.31
N LEU A 289 1.21 13.18 -1.02
CA LEU A 289 2.01 12.66 0.08
C LEU A 289 2.24 11.15 -0.04
N ARG A 290 1.20 10.37 -0.39
CA ARG A 290 1.32 8.91 -0.55
C ARG A 290 2.28 8.52 -1.68
N ARG A 291 2.37 9.35 -2.74
CA ARG A 291 3.31 9.16 -3.85
C ARG A 291 4.76 9.39 -3.42
N ILE A 292 5.03 10.46 -2.65
CA ILE A 292 6.39 10.88 -2.32
C ILE A 292 6.96 10.24 -1.05
N VAL A 293 6.12 9.84 -0.09
CA VAL A 293 6.56 9.17 1.12
C VAL A 293 7.17 7.82 0.74
N LYS A 294 8.19 7.36 1.47
CA LYS A 294 8.78 6.05 1.23
C LYS A 294 7.84 4.93 1.65
N ASP A 295 8.00 3.74 1.10
CA ASP A 295 7.23 2.57 1.56
C ASP A 295 7.52 2.23 3.03
N SER A 296 8.75 2.50 3.49
CA SER A 296 9.14 2.44 4.90
C SER A 296 8.84 3.74 5.69
N GLY A 297 8.25 4.75 5.04
CA GLY A 297 8.04 6.06 5.62
C GLY A 297 6.72 6.20 6.37
N SER A 298 6.55 7.35 7.02
CA SER A 298 5.38 7.65 7.82
C SER A 298 4.87 9.07 7.65
N TYR A 299 3.60 9.29 7.99
CA TYR A 299 2.94 10.58 7.91
C TYR A 299 2.18 10.87 9.22
N PHE A 300 2.55 11.96 9.88
CA PHE A 300 1.92 12.48 11.09
C PHE A 300 1.10 13.73 10.76
N LEU A 301 -0.21 13.65 10.99
CA LEU A 301 -1.17 14.73 10.75
C LEU A 301 -1.78 15.19 12.07
N ASN A 302 -1.47 16.41 12.49
CA ASN A 302 -2.18 17.10 13.57
C ASN A 302 -3.29 17.97 12.97
N ILE A 303 -4.53 17.76 13.37
CA ILE A 303 -5.66 18.54 12.85
C ILE A 303 -6.71 18.76 13.93
N GLY A 304 -7.14 20.01 14.09
CA GLY A 304 -8.16 20.40 15.05
C GLY A 304 -9.56 20.25 14.48
N ASP A 305 -10.54 20.19 15.37
CA ASP A 305 -11.95 20.08 15.00
C ASP A 305 -12.65 21.45 15.04
N LYS A 306 -13.88 21.49 14.52
CA LYS A 306 -14.74 22.66 14.52
C LYS A 306 -16.07 22.35 15.20
N PHE A 307 -16.62 23.34 15.90
CA PHE A 307 -18.01 23.34 16.34
C PHE A 307 -18.84 24.21 15.40
N ILE A 308 -19.95 23.66 14.91
CA ILE A 308 -20.96 24.38 14.12
C ILE A 308 -22.29 24.19 14.84
N ASN A 309 -22.96 25.28 15.19
CA ASN A 309 -24.25 25.25 15.90
C ASN A 309 -24.23 24.34 17.16
N LYS A 310 -23.19 24.50 17.99
CA LYS A 310 -22.93 23.67 19.20
C LYS A 310 -22.71 22.18 18.95
N ASN A 311 -22.56 21.75 17.69
CA ASN A 311 -22.27 20.38 17.31
C ASN A 311 -20.80 20.22 16.88
N GLN A 312 -20.11 19.25 17.47
CA GLN A 312 -18.74 18.90 17.08
C GLN A 312 -18.76 18.14 15.75
N GLN A 313 -17.93 18.58 14.80
CA GLN A 313 -18.03 18.09 13.42
C GLN A 313 -17.25 16.80 13.14
N LEU A 314 -16.31 16.43 14.01
CA LEU A 314 -15.45 15.24 13.85
C LEU A 314 -14.60 15.29 12.57
N ILE A 315 -14.23 16.48 12.10
CA ILE A 315 -13.44 16.69 10.87
C ILE A 315 -12.15 15.86 10.87
N PRO A 316 -11.34 15.82 11.98
CA PRO A 316 -10.14 14.99 12.05
C PRO A 316 -10.40 13.52 11.71
N PHE A 317 -11.48 12.95 12.24
CA PHE A 317 -11.80 11.53 12.07
C PHE A 317 -12.45 11.24 10.71
N ARG A 318 -13.27 12.16 10.18
CA ARG A 318 -13.81 12.06 8.82
C ARG A 318 -12.69 11.99 7.78
N LEU A 319 -11.71 12.89 7.90
CA LEU A 319 -10.54 12.88 7.03
C LEU A 319 -9.73 11.59 7.19
N ALA A 320 -9.48 11.14 8.43
CA ALA A 320 -8.72 9.93 8.69
C ALA A 320 -9.39 8.66 8.10
N ILE A 321 -10.71 8.54 8.20
CA ILE A 321 -11.49 7.45 7.58
C ILE A 321 -11.36 7.49 6.06
N GLU A 322 -11.46 8.68 5.45
CA GLU A 322 -11.34 8.83 4.00
C GLU A 322 -9.93 8.50 3.50
N MET A 323 -8.90 8.91 4.24
CA MET A 323 -7.52 8.49 3.97
C MET A 323 -7.34 6.97 4.04
N GLN A 324 -7.98 6.28 5.00
CA GLN A 324 -7.91 4.82 5.10
C GLN A 324 -8.51 4.11 3.89
N LYS A 325 -9.68 4.57 3.41
CA LYS A 325 -10.29 4.05 2.18
C LYS A 325 -9.36 4.20 0.96
N ASN A 326 -8.48 5.19 0.99
CA ASN A 326 -7.56 5.53 -0.09
C ASN A 326 -6.11 5.03 0.14
N GLY A 327 -5.95 3.96 0.94
CA GLY A 327 -4.71 3.19 1.00
C GLY A 327 -3.68 3.69 2.02
N TRP A 328 -4.09 4.57 2.94
CA TRP A 328 -3.35 4.83 4.18
C TRP A 328 -3.74 3.86 5.28
N VAL A 329 -2.83 3.55 6.18
CA VAL A 329 -3.08 2.75 7.38
C VAL A 329 -2.79 3.58 8.61
N ILE A 330 -3.77 3.73 9.51
CA ILE A 330 -3.57 4.36 10.82
C ILE A 330 -2.90 3.35 11.74
N ARG A 331 -1.70 3.66 12.22
CA ARG A 331 -0.98 2.87 13.22
C ARG A 331 -1.33 3.29 14.64
N ASN A 332 -1.55 4.58 14.85
CA ASN A 332 -1.95 5.12 16.13
C ASN A 332 -2.72 6.43 15.94
N VAL A 333 -3.72 6.66 16.80
CA VAL A 333 -4.16 8.03 17.13
C VAL A 333 -3.43 8.45 18.41
N ILE A 334 -2.58 9.46 18.32
CA ILE A 334 -1.87 10.03 19.46
C ILE A 334 -2.72 11.18 19.99
N ILE A 335 -2.95 11.22 21.29
CA ILE A 335 -3.66 12.29 21.97
C ILE A 335 -2.62 13.29 22.46
N TRP A 336 -2.52 14.42 21.78
CA TRP A 336 -1.75 15.55 22.29
C TRP A 336 -2.59 16.26 23.37
N HIS A 337 -2.32 15.93 24.63
CA HIS A 337 -2.93 16.59 25.78
C HIS A 337 -2.16 17.88 26.09
N LYS A 338 -2.82 19.03 26.00
CA LYS A 338 -2.25 20.37 26.17
C LYS A 338 -2.04 20.71 27.66
N SER A 339 -1.24 19.91 28.34
CA SER A 339 -1.01 19.95 29.79
C SER A 339 0.40 20.45 30.12
N PRO A 340 0.63 21.16 31.24
CA PRO A 340 -0.32 21.47 32.33
C PRO A 340 -1.23 22.67 32.10
N ASN A 341 -1.00 23.46 31.06
CA ASN A 341 -1.66 24.76 30.87
C ASN A 341 -2.51 24.78 29.59
N PRO A 342 -3.67 24.09 29.56
CA PRO A 342 -4.59 24.21 28.44
C PRO A 342 -5.18 25.62 28.42
N MET A 343 -5.45 26.14 27.23
CA MET A 343 -6.09 27.45 27.10
C MET A 343 -7.54 27.37 27.66
N PRO A 344 -7.93 28.23 28.61
CA PRO A 344 -9.28 28.24 29.12
C PRO A 344 -10.26 28.74 28.04
N THR A 345 -11.48 28.22 28.04
CA THR A 345 -12.57 28.74 27.20
C THR A 345 -13.71 29.26 28.07
N SER A 346 -14.46 30.23 27.58
CA SER A 346 -15.63 30.82 28.27
C SER A 346 -16.92 30.00 28.09
N VAL A 347 -16.84 28.85 27.43
CA VAL A 347 -17.99 27.99 27.14
C VAL A 347 -18.50 27.35 28.43
N LYS A 348 -19.82 27.40 28.67
CA LYS A 348 -20.48 26.95 29.91
C LYS A 348 -21.34 25.69 29.76
N ASP A 349 -21.64 25.28 28.54
CA ASP A 349 -22.57 24.19 28.22
C ASP A 349 -21.87 22.90 27.74
N ARG A 350 -20.54 22.84 27.85
CA ARG A 350 -19.70 21.66 27.59
C ARG A 350 -18.34 21.75 28.27
N PHE A 351 -17.59 20.66 28.27
CA PHE A 351 -16.20 20.64 28.71
C PHE A 351 -15.27 21.30 27.67
N ASN A 352 -14.15 21.84 28.16
CA ASN A 352 -13.10 22.44 27.34
C ASN A 352 -12.33 21.38 26.56
N ASP A 353 -12.05 21.64 25.28
CA ASP A 353 -11.18 20.79 24.47
C ASP A 353 -9.72 21.04 24.82
N THR A 354 -9.16 20.19 25.67
CA THR A 354 -7.77 20.30 26.15
C THR A 354 -6.80 19.41 25.38
N TRP A 355 -7.22 18.82 24.26
CA TRP A 355 -6.39 17.90 23.48
C TRP A 355 -6.64 18.03 21.97
N GLU A 356 -5.70 17.52 21.17
CA GLU A 356 -5.83 17.37 19.71
C GLU A 356 -5.36 15.97 19.26
N PRO A 357 -6.00 15.37 18.24
CA PRO A 357 -5.53 14.13 17.64
C PRO A 357 -4.34 14.39 16.71
N VAL A 358 -3.28 13.60 16.89
CA VAL A 358 -2.18 13.46 15.94
C VAL A 358 -2.26 12.05 15.35
N PHE A 359 -2.67 11.94 14.09
CA PHE A 359 -2.78 10.66 13.41
C PHE A 359 -1.41 10.21 12.90
N PHE A 360 -1.04 8.98 13.22
CA PHE A 360 0.14 8.30 12.69
C PHE A 360 -0.28 7.37 11.55
N PHE A 361 -0.05 7.81 10.32
CA PHE A 361 -0.27 7.03 9.10
C PHE A 361 1.01 6.40 8.56
N VAL A 362 0.84 5.25 7.91
CA VAL A 362 1.83 4.60 7.05
C VAL A 362 1.16 4.17 5.75
N LYS A 363 1.93 3.88 4.70
CA LYS A 363 1.33 3.29 3.49
C LYS A 363 0.80 1.90 3.80
N GLY A 364 -0.37 1.57 3.28
CA GLY A 364 -0.85 0.18 3.32
C GLY A 364 -0.01 -0.71 2.39
N SER A 365 0.61 -1.76 2.93
CA SER A 365 1.35 -2.76 2.14
C SER A 365 0.44 -3.80 1.47
N GLY A 366 -0.88 -3.74 1.71
CA GLY A 366 -1.83 -4.78 1.30
C GLY A 366 -1.68 -6.11 2.04
N LYS A 367 -0.72 -6.23 2.98
CA LYS A 367 -0.44 -7.43 3.78
C LYS A 367 -0.57 -7.09 5.27
N TYR A 368 -1.53 -7.71 5.95
CA TYR A 368 -1.88 -7.43 7.36
C TYR A 368 -0.70 -7.53 8.36
N TYR A 369 0.34 -8.30 8.04
CA TYR A 369 1.49 -8.58 8.93
C TYR A 369 2.84 -7.99 8.48
N HIS A 370 2.90 -7.26 7.35
CA HIS A 370 4.14 -6.71 6.81
C HIS A 370 3.99 -5.24 6.41
N ASN A 371 3.73 -4.36 7.38
CA ASN A 371 4.02 -2.93 7.18
C ASN A 371 5.43 -2.70 7.75
N GLU A 372 6.46 -2.86 6.91
CA GLU A 372 7.85 -2.59 7.26
C GLU A 372 8.13 -1.08 7.20
N TYR A 373 7.46 -0.32 8.07
CA TYR A 373 7.78 1.10 8.29
C TYR A 373 8.88 1.24 9.34
N TYR A 374 9.71 2.29 9.19
CA TYR A 374 10.73 2.61 10.17
C TYR A 374 10.07 3.09 11.47
N PHE A 375 10.41 2.42 12.58
CA PHE A 375 9.97 2.81 13.92
C PHE A 375 10.98 2.38 14.98
N ASP A 376 11.56 3.35 15.67
CA ASP A 376 12.48 3.17 16.79
C ASP A 376 11.87 3.75 18.08
N LEU A 377 11.39 2.86 18.96
CA LEU A 377 10.76 3.28 20.21
C LEU A 377 11.77 3.71 21.27
N ASP A 378 13.01 3.22 21.17
CA ASP A 378 13.98 3.29 22.26
C ASP A 378 14.32 4.70 22.71
N PRO A 379 14.50 5.70 21.82
CA PRO A 379 14.73 7.09 22.20
C PRO A 379 13.59 7.71 23.03
N LEU A 380 12.38 7.15 23.00
CA LEU A 380 11.20 7.70 23.66
C LEU A 380 10.79 6.95 24.92
N ARG A 381 11.51 5.89 25.29
CA ARG A 381 11.15 5.07 26.44
C ARG A 381 11.24 5.86 27.74
N GLN A 382 10.30 5.59 28.64
CA GLN A 382 10.27 6.20 29.97
C GLN A 382 10.88 5.24 30.98
N PRO A 383 11.73 5.72 31.92
CA PRO A 383 12.26 4.88 32.99
C PRO A 383 11.16 4.16 33.76
N HIS A 384 11.46 2.93 34.20
CA HIS A 384 10.56 2.17 35.04
C HIS A 384 10.47 2.82 36.43
N LYS A 385 9.26 2.93 36.98
CA LYS A 385 9.07 3.43 38.35
C LYS A 385 9.38 2.38 39.42
N THR A 386 9.37 1.10 39.05
CA THR A 386 9.56 -0.04 39.96
C THR A 386 10.86 -0.74 39.60
N LYS A 387 11.79 -0.86 40.56
CA LYS A 387 12.95 -1.75 40.44
C LYS A 387 12.46 -3.19 40.61
N VAL A 388 12.92 -4.10 39.74
CA VAL A 388 12.64 -5.52 39.86
C VAL A 388 13.95 -6.17 40.29
N ASP A 389 14.09 -6.39 41.59
CA ASP A 389 15.28 -6.98 42.21
C ASP A 389 15.10 -8.49 42.35
N ILE A 390 15.07 -9.20 41.22
CA ILE A 390 15.22 -10.66 41.22
C ILE A 390 16.20 -11.02 40.09
N GLU A 391 17.45 -11.32 40.46
CA GLU A 391 18.47 -11.82 39.53
C GLU A 391 18.34 -13.35 39.39
N LEU A 392 17.29 -13.80 38.68
CA LEU A 392 17.21 -15.18 38.21
C LEU A 392 17.93 -15.32 36.86
N PRO A 393 18.74 -16.38 36.65
CA PRO A 393 19.39 -16.65 35.36
C PRO A 393 18.39 -16.69 34.20
N LEU A 394 18.74 -16.17 33.02
CA LEU A 394 17.82 -16.20 31.87
C LEU A 394 17.53 -17.64 31.41
N THR A 395 18.52 -18.51 31.49
CA THR A 395 18.43 -19.92 31.07
C THR A 395 19.09 -20.83 32.09
N LEU A 396 18.53 -22.03 32.26
CA LEU A 396 19.08 -23.08 33.12
C LEU A 396 19.14 -24.41 32.38
N SER A 397 20.14 -25.22 32.73
CA SER A 397 20.13 -26.64 32.43
C SER A 397 18.98 -27.32 33.20
N GLU A 398 18.64 -28.56 32.83
CA GLU A 398 17.64 -29.33 33.58
C GLU A 398 18.09 -29.55 35.04
N ASP A 399 19.37 -29.88 35.24
CA ASP A 399 19.94 -30.08 36.58
C ASP A 399 19.92 -28.80 37.42
N ASP A 400 20.25 -27.65 36.82
CA ASP A 400 20.24 -26.37 37.55
C ASP A 400 18.83 -25.88 37.85
N TYR A 401 17.87 -26.14 36.96
CA TYR A 401 16.45 -25.87 37.23
C TYR A 401 15.95 -26.72 38.40
N ILE A 402 16.27 -28.02 38.43
CA ILE A 402 15.86 -28.92 39.52
C ILE A 402 16.38 -28.44 40.88
N LYS A 403 17.59 -27.88 40.95
CA LYS A 403 18.16 -27.33 42.19
C LYS A 403 17.40 -26.12 42.74
N ILE A 404 16.77 -25.32 41.89
CA ILE A 404 16.17 -24.04 42.31
C ILE A 404 14.64 -23.99 42.20
N LYS A 405 14.00 -25.00 41.61
CA LYS A 405 12.54 -25.02 41.34
C LYS A 405 11.70 -24.78 42.62
N ASP A 406 12.12 -25.32 43.75
CA ASP A 406 11.38 -25.20 45.01
C ASP A 406 11.51 -23.79 45.63
N ASN A 407 12.67 -23.15 45.46
CA ASN A 407 12.89 -21.76 45.87
C ASN A 407 12.02 -20.79 45.04
N ILE A 408 11.90 -21.03 43.73
CA ILE A 408 11.05 -20.25 42.83
C ILE A 408 9.58 -20.35 43.23
N LEU A 409 9.09 -21.55 43.53
CA LEU A 409 7.71 -21.78 43.95
C LEU A 409 7.37 -21.07 45.27
N ASN A 410 8.34 -20.96 46.18
CA ASN A 410 8.17 -20.24 47.45
C ASN A 410 8.13 -18.72 47.27
N ILE A 411 8.90 -18.16 46.32
CA ILE A 411 8.90 -16.71 45.99
C ILE A 411 7.58 -16.28 45.33
N ASN A 412 6.98 -17.17 44.52
CA ASN A 412 5.83 -16.84 43.69
C ASN A 412 4.47 -17.02 44.36
N LYS A 413 4.39 -17.10 45.70
CA LYS A 413 3.08 -17.17 46.38
C LYS A 413 2.26 -15.91 46.07
N PRO A 414 1.10 -16.03 45.41
CA PRO A 414 0.32 -14.86 45.00
C PRO A 414 -0.18 -14.10 46.23
N SER A 415 -0.10 -12.77 46.21
CA SER A 415 -0.79 -11.96 47.22
C SER A 415 -2.30 -12.19 47.08
N SER A 416 -3.00 -12.35 48.21
CA SER A 416 -4.40 -12.77 48.29
C SER A 416 -5.43 -11.79 47.68
N ALA A 417 -5.00 -10.65 47.13
CA ALA A 417 -5.86 -9.51 46.78
C ALA A 417 -5.82 -9.13 45.29
N SER A 418 -5.81 -10.09 44.36
CA SER A 418 -5.83 -9.80 42.91
C SER A 418 -7.14 -10.21 42.24
N LYS A 419 -7.71 -9.32 41.42
CA LYS A 419 -8.90 -9.54 40.57
C LYS A 419 -8.79 -10.70 39.58
N PHE A 420 -7.58 -11.24 39.40
CA PHE A 420 -7.31 -12.39 38.51
C PHE A 420 -7.32 -13.72 39.26
N ILE A 421 -7.35 -13.71 40.59
CA ILE A 421 -7.43 -14.90 41.45
C ILE A 421 -8.91 -15.32 41.52
N GLY A 422 -9.20 -16.59 41.20
CA GLY A 422 -10.55 -17.18 41.30
C GLY A 422 -11.26 -17.52 39.99
N ASN A 423 -10.71 -17.17 38.82
CA ASN A 423 -11.29 -17.56 37.52
C ASN A 423 -10.24 -18.19 36.59
N GLU A 424 -10.31 -19.52 36.43
CA GLU A 424 -9.38 -20.28 35.59
C GLU A 424 -9.39 -19.83 34.11
N LYS A 425 -10.47 -19.21 33.63
CA LYS A 425 -10.57 -18.69 32.26
C LYS A 425 -9.71 -17.44 32.03
N ASN A 426 -9.26 -16.76 33.09
CA ASN A 426 -8.39 -15.57 33.00
C ASN A 426 -6.89 -15.89 32.93
N ARG A 427 -6.50 -17.18 33.00
CA ARG A 427 -5.11 -17.67 33.01
C ARG A 427 -4.27 -17.24 31.79
N GLY A 428 -4.92 -16.84 30.68
CA GLY A 428 -4.27 -16.40 29.45
C GLY A 428 -4.40 -14.91 29.10
N ALA A 429 -5.14 -14.11 29.89
CA ALA A 429 -5.66 -12.82 29.45
C ALA A 429 -4.58 -11.75 29.15
N SER A 430 -3.44 -11.77 29.84
CA SER A 430 -2.30 -10.89 29.54
C SER A 430 -0.99 -11.38 30.17
N PRO A 431 0.19 -10.93 29.69
CA PRO A 431 1.46 -11.17 30.37
C PRO A 431 1.47 -10.72 31.84
N GLY A 432 0.76 -9.64 32.18
CA GLY A 432 0.59 -9.17 33.56
C GLY A 432 -0.26 -10.10 34.42
N ALA A 433 -1.34 -10.65 33.86
CA ALA A 433 -2.15 -11.66 34.54
C ALA A 433 -1.33 -12.94 34.83
N ARG A 434 -0.49 -13.38 33.86
CA ARG A 434 0.42 -14.51 34.06
C ARG A 434 1.47 -14.25 35.15
N LYS A 435 2.06 -13.05 35.19
CA LYS A 435 3.01 -12.67 36.25
C LYS A 435 2.37 -12.65 37.64
N ILE A 436 1.12 -12.21 37.76
CA ILE A 436 0.40 -12.18 39.05
C ILE A 436 -0.01 -13.59 39.50
N LEU A 437 -0.36 -14.47 38.56
CA LEU A 437 -0.81 -15.84 38.86
C LEU A 437 0.33 -16.82 39.15
N TYR A 438 1.43 -16.71 38.41
CA TYR A 438 2.53 -17.68 38.46
C TYR A 438 3.85 -17.11 38.98
N GLY A 439 3.91 -15.80 39.22
CA GLY A 439 5.17 -15.10 39.46
C GLY A 439 6.16 -15.28 38.31
N GLU A 440 7.46 -15.34 38.63
CA GLU A 440 8.50 -15.67 37.65
C GLU A 440 8.68 -17.18 37.55
N TYR A 441 8.38 -17.79 36.41
CA TYR A 441 8.53 -19.24 36.22
C TYR A 441 9.48 -19.55 35.07
N TYR A 442 10.03 -20.75 35.00
CA TYR A 442 10.77 -21.21 33.84
C TYR A 442 9.89 -22.10 32.97
N SER A 443 9.98 -21.95 31.65
CA SER A 443 9.38 -22.87 30.69
C SER A 443 10.48 -23.70 30.02
N LYS A 444 10.26 -25.01 29.88
CA LYS A 444 11.13 -25.87 29.08
C LYS A 444 10.98 -25.52 27.60
N GLN A 445 12.08 -25.20 26.92
CA GLN A 445 12.11 -24.81 25.51
C GLN A 445 13.29 -25.47 24.79
N ARG A 446 13.22 -25.63 23.46
CA ARG A 446 14.37 -26.07 22.67
C ARG A 446 15.51 -25.06 22.78
N LYS A 447 16.72 -25.56 23.02
CA LYS A 447 17.94 -24.75 23.19
C LYS A 447 18.35 -24.03 21.90
N HIS A 448 18.09 -24.65 20.75
CA HIS A 448 18.46 -24.12 19.43
C HIS A 448 17.30 -23.33 18.82
N LYS A 449 17.56 -22.07 18.43
CA LYS A 449 16.56 -21.26 17.70
C LYS A 449 16.44 -21.75 16.26
N ILE A 450 15.22 -22.04 15.84
CA ILE A 450 14.91 -22.45 14.47
C ILE A 450 14.36 -21.22 13.74
N ASN A 451 15.09 -20.73 12.75
CA ASN A 451 14.62 -19.66 11.86
C ASN A 451 13.76 -20.24 10.72
N ASN A 452 13.10 -19.37 9.95
CA ASN A 452 12.19 -19.81 8.88
C ASN A 452 12.87 -20.70 7.82
N LEU A 453 14.15 -20.47 7.53
CA LEU A 453 14.89 -21.26 6.53
C LEU A 453 15.16 -22.67 7.05
N LEU A 454 15.71 -22.78 8.27
CA LEU A 454 15.99 -24.07 8.92
C LEU A 454 14.70 -24.86 9.18
N GLU A 455 13.60 -24.19 9.51
CA GLU A 455 12.28 -24.84 9.64
C GLU A 455 11.86 -25.50 8.32
N GLN A 456 12.01 -24.81 7.19
CA GLN A 456 11.69 -25.36 5.87
C GLN A 456 12.58 -26.55 5.51
N GLU A 457 13.87 -26.49 5.84
CA GLU A 457 14.81 -27.61 5.65
C GLU A 457 14.38 -28.85 6.45
N ILE A 458 14.05 -28.67 7.74
CA ILE A 458 13.58 -29.77 8.61
C ILE A 458 12.26 -30.36 8.09
N ILE A 459 11.31 -29.53 7.65
CA ILE A 459 10.05 -30.00 7.09
C ILE A 459 10.30 -30.79 5.79
N HIS A 460 11.20 -30.30 4.93
CA HIS A 460 11.57 -31.02 3.71
C HIS A 460 12.18 -32.38 4.02
N TYR A 461 13.11 -32.42 4.99
CA TYR A 461 13.74 -33.64 5.49
C TYR A 461 12.68 -34.65 5.98
N LEU A 462 11.76 -34.23 6.85
CA LEU A 462 10.67 -35.08 7.35
C LEU A 462 9.76 -35.60 6.22
N ARG A 463 9.46 -34.77 5.21
CA ARG A 463 8.64 -35.17 4.05
C ARG A 463 9.33 -36.24 3.20
N THR A 464 10.65 -36.13 3.02
CA THR A 464 11.44 -37.11 2.26
C THR A 464 11.37 -38.47 2.94
N TRP A 465 11.66 -38.54 4.23
CA TRP A 465 11.62 -39.79 4.98
C TRP A 465 10.22 -40.39 5.10
N ARG A 466 9.18 -39.55 5.22
CA ARG A 466 7.80 -40.03 5.15
C ARG A 466 7.49 -40.71 3.82
N LYS A 467 7.95 -40.14 2.69
CA LYS A 467 7.79 -40.75 1.36
C LYS A 467 8.55 -42.06 1.24
N VAL A 468 9.80 -42.12 1.72
CA VAL A 468 10.61 -43.35 1.73
C VAL A 468 9.92 -44.46 2.50
N LYS A 469 9.32 -44.14 3.66
CA LYS A 469 8.57 -45.10 4.48
C LYS A 469 7.20 -45.49 3.87
N GLY A 470 6.68 -44.71 2.93
CA GLY A 470 5.40 -44.98 2.28
C GLY A 470 4.16 -44.79 3.18
N ILE A 471 4.25 -43.96 4.21
CA ILE A 471 3.19 -43.78 5.21
C ILE A 471 2.50 -42.42 5.09
N THR A 472 1.19 -42.36 5.32
CA THR A 472 0.42 -41.11 5.33
C THR A 472 0.54 -40.39 6.67
N SER A 473 0.28 -39.08 6.70
CA SER A 473 0.24 -38.33 7.98
C SER A 473 -0.84 -38.84 8.93
N LYS A 474 -1.96 -39.35 8.40
CA LYS A 474 -3.03 -39.94 9.20
C LYS A 474 -2.57 -41.20 9.94
N GLN A 475 -1.86 -42.09 9.24
CA GLN A 475 -1.27 -43.28 9.87
C GLN A 475 -0.21 -42.92 10.92
N ILE A 476 0.51 -41.81 10.76
CA ILE A 476 1.43 -41.31 11.80
C ILE A 476 0.64 -40.82 13.02
N ASP A 477 -0.45 -40.08 12.81
CA ASP A 477 -1.35 -39.67 13.89
C ASP A 477 -1.90 -40.88 14.66
N ASP A 478 -2.35 -41.93 13.96
CA ASP A 478 -2.83 -43.18 14.55
C ASP A 478 -1.74 -43.88 15.38
N LEU A 479 -0.50 -43.97 14.86
CA LEU A 479 0.65 -44.56 15.56
C LEU A 479 1.09 -43.75 16.79
N LEU A 480 0.83 -42.45 16.81
CA LEU A 480 1.18 -41.56 17.92
C LEU A 480 0.02 -41.33 18.89
N ASN A 481 -1.16 -41.92 18.64
CA ASN A 481 -2.40 -41.67 19.35
C ASN A 481 -2.73 -40.16 19.42
N LYS A 482 -2.63 -39.48 18.27
CA LYS A 482 -2.93 -38.05 18.11
C LYS A 482 -4.03 -37.86 17.08
N LYS A 483 -4.75 -36.73 17.18
CA LYS A 483 -5.78 -36.34 16.23
C LYS A 483 -5.31 -35.12 15.45
N ASP A 484 -5.25 -35.27 14.12
CA ASP A 484 -4.94 -34.20 13.15
C ASP A 484 -3.68 -33.38 13.49
N THR A 485 -2.65 -33.99 14.09
CA THR A 485 -1.47 -33.27 14.59
C THR A 485 -0.28 -33.44 13.65
N ALA A 486 0.02 -34.68 13.27
CA ALA A 486 1.15 -35.02 12.41
C ALA A 486 1.04 -34.35 11.04
N GLY A 487 -0.18 -34.15 10.53
CA GLY A 487 -0.42 -33.42 9.28
C GLY A 487 0.20 -32.02 9.25
N HIS A 488 0.26 -31.32 10.37
CA HIS A 488 0.86 -29.98 10.46
C HIS A 488 2.39 -30.01 10.32
N TRP A 489 3.04 -31.10 10.73
CA TRP A 489 4.51 -31.20 10.73
C TRP A 489 5.13 -31.32 9.33
N PHE A 490 4.29 -31.56 8.30
CA PHE A 490 4.71 -31.75 6.91
C PHE A 490 4.24 -30.64 5.96
N ARG A 491 3.57 -29.61 6.47
CA ARG A 491 3.00 -28.49 5.69
C ARG A 491 4.04 -27.39 5.47
N LEU A 492 4.00 -26.74 4.30
CA LEU A 492 4.88 -25.61 3.96
C LEU A 492 4.16 -24.25 4.03
N ASP A 493 2.84 -24.27 4.20
CA ASP A 493 2.00 -23.09 4.42
C ASP A 493 2.07 -22.61 5.88
N HIS A 494 1.98 -21.30 6.08
CA HIS A 494 2.37 -20.62 7.32
C HIS A 494 1.48 -21.01 8.52
N GLY A 495 2.11 -21.47 9.60
CA GLY A 495 1.47 -21.74 10.89
C GLY A 495 2.18 -22.85 11.64
N ARG A 496 3.16 -22.45 12.48
CA ARG A 496 4.01 -23.29 13.35
C ARG A 496 3.33 -24.58 13.79
N ASN A 497 4.06 -25.69 13.69
CA ASN A 497 4.26 -26.67 14.75
C ASN A 497 5.22 -27.76 14.24
N LEU A 498 6.53 -27.62 14.49
CA LEU A 498 7.44 -28.76 14.41
C LEU A 498 7.15 -29.74 15.57
N PRO A 499 7.34 -31.06 15.40
CA PRO A 499 7.08 -32.06 16.45
C PRO A 499 7.87 -31.75 17.71
N THR A 500 7.25 -31.84 18.89
CA THR A 500 7.94 -31.67 20.19
C THR A 500 9.17 -32.59 20.30
N PRO A 501 10.17 -32.32 21.14
CA PRO A 501 11.32 -33.21 21.36
C PRO A 501 10.94 -34.69 21.54
N GLY A 502 9.92 -34.97 22.35
CA GLY A 502 9.41 -36.33 22.53
C GLY A 502 8.73 -36.91 21.29
N ASP A 503 7.97 -36.10 20.56
CA ASP A 503 7.35 -36.53 19.29
C ASP A 503 8.38 -36.75 18.18
N TRP A 504 9.45 -35.96 18.14
CA TRP A 504 10.55 -36.12 17.19
C TRP A 504 11.20 -37.50 17.33
N LEU A 505 11.50 -37.93 18.56
CA LEU A 505 12.07 -39.25 18.83
C LEU A 505 11.11 -40.39 18.45
N LYS A 506 9.81 -40.22 18.67
CA LYS A 506 8.81 -41.20 18.21
C LYS A 506 8.71 -41.24 16.69
N LEU A 507 8.72 -40.08 16.04
CA LEU A 507 8.69 -39.96 14.59
C LEU A 507 9.93 -40.57 13.95
N LYS A 508 11.10 -40.42 14.58
CA LYS A 508 12.35 -41.07 14.20
C LYS A 508 12.22 -42.59 14.20
N LYS A 509 11.63 -43.17 15.25
CA LYS A 509 11.35 -44.62 15.31
C LYS A 509 10.38 -45.08 14.22
N ILE A 510 9.36 -44.28 13.91
CA ILE A 510 8.34 -44.62 12.90
C ILE A 510 8.93 -44.53 11.48
N LEU A 511 9.60 -43.41 11.16
CA LEU A 511 10.07 -43.10 9.81
C LEU A 511 11.47 -43.66 9.51
N GLY A 512 12.28 -43.90 10.53
CA GLY A 512 13.63 -44.48 10.41
C GLY A 512 14.68 -43.51 9.87
N PHE A 513 14.54 -42.21 10.14
CA PHE A 513 15.48 -41.19 9.68
C PHE A 513 16.70 -41.06 10.61
N ASP A 514 17.79 -40.49 10.09
CA ASP A 514 19.09 -40.34 10.76
C ASP A 514 19.12 -39.20 11.82
N ASP A 515 20.28 -39.01 12.44
CA ASP A 515 20.44 -38.14 13.62
C ASP A 515 20.71 -36.67 13.24
N HIS A 516 20.63 -36.32 11.95
CA HIS A 516 21.10 -35.05 11.41
C HIS A 516 20.54 -33.81 12.13
N TYR A 517 19.27 -33.84 12.55
CA TYR A 517 18.62 -32.75 13.28
C TYR A 517 18.32 -33.05 14.76
N ASP A 518 18.74 -34.20 15.28
CA ASP A 518 18.36 -34.65 16.63
C ASP A 518 18.75 -33.65 17.71
N LYS A 519 19.97 -33.14 17.65
CA LYS A 519 20.46 -32.15 18.62
C LYS A 519 19.61 -30.87 18.61
N ILE A 520 19.28 -30.37 17.42
CA ILE A 520 18.48 -29.14 17.23
C ILE A 520 17.04 -29.37 17.72
N MET A 521 16.50 -30.55 17.47
CA MET A 521 15.10 -30.89 17.74
C MET A 521 14.83 -31.37 19.17
N THR A 522 15.85 -31.88 19.88
CA THR A 522 15.68 -32.53 21.18
C THR A 522 16.41 -31.87 22.35
N GLU A 523 17.48 -31.10 22.15
CA GLU A 523 18.12 -30.40 23.27
C GLU A 523 17.18 -29.31 23.82
N GLU A 524 16.87 -29.41 25.11
CA GLU A 524 16.02 -28.47 25.82
C GLU A 524 16.80 -27.74 26.92
N HIS A 525 16.30 -26.56 27.28
CA HIS A 525 16.71 -25.84 28.47
C HIS A 525 15.51 -25.15 29.12
N TYR A 526 15.66 -24.69 30.34
CA TYR A 526 14.64 -23.91 31.03
C TYR A 526 14.89 -22.43 30.76
N VAL A 527 13.90 -21.72 30.23
CA VAL A 527 13.97 -20.27 29.95
C VAL A 527 13.07 -19.52 30.92
N LEU A 528 13.64 -18.55 31.64
CA LEU A 528 12.91 -17.70 32.57
C LEU A 528 11.82 -16.91 31.83
N GLN A 529 10.57 -17.25 32.10
CA GLN A 529 9.37 -16.53 31.68
C GLN A 529 9.08 -15.42 32.68
N SER A 530 9.89 -14.37 32.65
CA SER A 530 9.60 -13.11 33.34
C SER A 530 9.05 -12.10 32.34
N VAL A 531 8.13 -11.24 32.79
CA VAL A 531 7.83 -9.99 32.06
C VAL A 531 9.03 -9.08 32.29
N LYS A 532 10.09 -9.30 31.51
CA LYS A 532 11.29 -8.48 31.56
C LYS A 532 10.92 -7.10 31.04
N ASN A 533 11.04 -6.14 31.94
CA ASN A 533 11.03 -4.74 31.60
C ASN A 533 12.13 -4.47 30.57
N HIS A 534 11.82 -3.75 29.50
CA HIS A 534 12.83 -3.39 28.51
C HIS A 534 13.91 -2.52 29.18
N PRO A 535 15.21 -2.76 28.94
CA PRO A 535 16.30 -2.09 29.65
C PRO A 535 16.22 -0.56 29.54
N ASN A 536 15.85 -0.06 28.37
CA ASN A 536 15.73 1.38 28.10
C ASN A 536 14.45 2.02 28.65
N GLY A 537 13.55 1.26 29.30
CA GLY A 537 12.30 1.78 29.85
C GLY A 537 11.02 1.28 29.17
N LYS A 538 9.86 1.71 29.68
CA LYS A 538 8.54 1.38 29.12
C LYS A 538 8.21 2.23 27.89
N ASN A 539 7.29 1.73 27.06
CA ASN A 539 6.67 2.54 26.01
C ASN A 539 5.98 3.76 26.64
N PRO A 540 6.18 4.99 26.12
CA PRO A 540 5.55 6.21 26.66
C PRO A 540 4.02 6.23 26.51
N GLY A 541 3.45 5.32 25.73
CA GLY A 541 2.03 5.32 25.36
C GLY A 541 1.72 6.35 24.28
N ASN A 542 0.43 6.48 23.95
CA ASN A 542 -0.07 7.37 22.90
C ASN A 542 -0.83 8.59 23.44
N VAL A 543 -0.73 8.89 24.74
CA VAL A 543 -1.25 10.14 25.33
C VAL A 543 -0.07 10.98 25.77
N TRP A 544 0.17 12.07 25.06
CA TRP A 544 1.35 12.92 25.27
C TRP A 544 0.94 14.25 25.90
N ALA A 545 1.30 14.41 27.17
CA ALA A 545 1.20 15.70 27.85
C ALA A 545 2.32 16.62 27.37
N ILE A 546 1.98 17.60 26.52
CA ILE A 546 2.91 18.59 25.99
C ILE A 546 2.22 19.96 26.04
N ALA A 547 2.85 20.93 26.67
CA ALA A 547 2.31 22.28 26.75
C ALA A 547 2.27 22.94 25.34
N PRO A 548 1.28 23.81 25.06
CA PRO A 548 1.27 24.60 23.83
C PRO A 548 2.55 25.43 23.65
N GLY A 549 3.02 25.56 22.41
CA GLY A 549 4.19 26.38 22.09
C GLY A 549 3.94 27.86 22.34
N LYS A 550 4.96 28.59 22.84
CA LYS A 550 4.95 30.05 23.00
C LYS A 550 6.00 30.65 22.05
N LEU A 551 5.58 31.20 20.92
CA LEU A 551 6.45 32.07 20.11
C LEU A 551 6.10 33.54 20.40
N LYS A 552 7.12 34.36 20.69
CA LYS A 552 6.97 35.81 20.91
C LYS A 552 6.84 36.60 19.62
N ASP A 553 7.45 36.12 18.53
CA ASP A 553 7.31 36.72 17.20
C ASP A 553 5.93 36.35 16.64
N ALA A 554 5.24 37.35 16.09
CA ALA A 554 3.82 37.38 15.76
C ALA A 554 3.36 36.38 14.68
N HIS A 555 3.57 35.07 14.90
CA HIS A 555 3.10 34.03 14.01
C HIS A 555 2.24 32.98 14.72
N PHE A 556 1.03 32.91 14.19
CA PHE A 556 -0.12 32.14 14.63
C PHE A 556 0.11 30.62 14.59
N ALA A 557 -0.49 29.91 15.56
CA ALA A 557 -0.68 28.46 15.65
C ALA A 557 0.56 27.59 15.35
N VAL A 558 1.58 27.67 16.22
CA VAL A 558 2.76 26.80 16.15
C VAL A 558 2.59 25.63 17.12
N PHE A 559 2.60 24.38 16.62
CA PHE A 559 2.68 23.21 17.51
C PHE A 559 4.04 23.18 18.24
N PRO A 560 4.08 22.70 19.50
CA PRO A 560 5.29 22.74 20.32
C PRO A 560 6.40 21.87 19.73
N GLU A 561 7.67 22.29 19.88
CA GLU A 561 8.85 21.61 19.34
C GLU A 561 9.01 20.17 19.85
N GLU A 562 8.52 19.88 21.05
CA GLU A 562 8.54 18.53 21.63
C GLU A 562 7.72 17.51 20.83
N LEU A 563 6.66 17.95 20.14
CA LEU A 563 5.83 17.07 19.33
C LEU A 563 6.61 16.50 18.13
N PRO A 564 7.17 17.30 17.20
CA PRO A 564 7.99 16.79 16.12
C PRO A 564 9.29 16.17 16.64
N ARG A 565 9.85 16.59 17.78
CA ARG A 565 11.07 15.98 18.33
C ARG A 565 10.87 14.50 18.61
N LYS A 566 9.78 14.16 19.32
CA LYS A 566 9.44 12.76 19.59
C LYS A 566 9.20 11.97 18.31
N ILE A 567 8.44 12.56 17.39
CA ILE A 567 8.08 11.91 16.12
C ILE A 567 9.33 11.66 15.25
N ILE A 568 10.22 12.64 15.09
CA ILE A 568 11.45 12.51 14.29
C ILE A 568 12.40 11.49 14.89
N GLN A 569 12.55 11.45 16.23
CA GLN A 569 13.39 10.46 16.90
C GLN A 569 12.90 9.03 16.63
N ALA A 570 11.59 8.80 16.67
CA ALA A 570 11.04 7.46 16.50
C ALA A 570 10.82 7.06 15.04
N CYS A 571 10.46 7.98 14.16
CA CYS A 571 9.89 7.64 12.85
C CYS A 571 10.73 8.14 11.66
N CYS A 572 11.84 8.85 11.91
CA CYS A 572 12.80 9.22 10.86
C CYS A 572 14.17 8.57 11.13
N PRO A 573 14.70 7.77 10.18
CA PRO A 573 16.06 7.24 10.30
C PRO A 573 17.08 8.37 10.41
N LYS A 574 18.27 8.05 10.94
CA LYS A 574 19.42 8.97 10.95
C LYS A 574 19.72 9.42 9.52
N ASN A 575 19.98 10.71 9.32
CA ASN A 575 20.15 11.31 7.99
C ASN A 575 18.93 11.14 7.05
N GLY A 576 17.76 10.79 7.57
CA GLY A 576 16.52 10.75 6.80
C GLY A 576 16.02 12.14 6.41
N LEU A 577 15.04 12.16 5.51
CA LEU A 577 14.41 13.36 4.99
C LEU A 577 13.03 13.57 5.62
N VAL A 578 12.87 14.69 6.34
CA VAL A 578 11.61 15.14 6.95
C VAL A 578 10.95 16.18 6.06
N LEU A 579 9.64 16.07 5.85
CA LEU A 579 8.84 17.05 5.12
C LEU A 579 7.76 17.66 6.02
N ASP A 580 7.61 18.97 5.94
CA ASP A 580 6.44 19.68 6.44
C ASP A 580 5.76 20.46 5.29
N PRO A 581 4.62 19.99 4.76
CA PRO A 581 3.88 20.64 3.67
C PRO A 581 3.16 21.94 4.08
N PHE A 582 3.05 22.22 5.38
CA PHE A 582 2.40 23.43 5.92
C PHE A 582 3.29 24.01 7.03
N ALA A 583 4.50 24.40 6.64
CA ALA A 583 5.61 24.60 7.58
C ALA A 583 5.45 25.80 8.51
N GLY A 584 4.68 26.82 8.13
CA GLY A 584 4.46 28.04 8.90
C GLY A 584 5.77 28.63 9.40
N SER A 585 5.95 28.74 10.72
CA SER A 585 7.17 29.28 11.32
C SER A 585 8.40 28.36 11.25
N GLY A 586 8.31 27.18 10.64
CA GLY A 586 9.43 26.25 10.42
C GLY A 586 9.81 25.39 11.63
N THR A 587 8.88 25.11 12.54
CA THR A 587 9.16 24.29 13.74
C THR A 587 9.71 22.91 13.40
N THR A 588 9.12 22.22 12.43
CA THR A 588 9.60 20.91 11.98
C THR A 588 11.03 20.97 11.46
N GLY A 589 11.36 22.00 10.67
CA GLY A 589 12.72 22.17 10.12
C GLY A 589 13.76 22.47 11.18
N LYS A 590 13.43 23.32 12.16
CA LYS A 590 14.31 23.61 13.30
C LYS A 590 14.64 22.32 14.06
N VAL A 591 13.63 21.53 14.40
CA VAL A 591 13.83 20.28 15.16
C VAL A 591 14.54 19.22 14.33
N ALA A 592 14.25 19.13 13.03
CA ALA A 592 14.99 18.27 12.11
C ALA A 592 16.48 18.62 12.09
N LEU A 593 16.82 19.92 12.00
CA LEU A 593 18.20 20.42 12.05
C LEU A 593 18.90 20.03 13.37
N GLU A 594 18.28 20.30 14.52
CA GLU A 594 18.82 19.94 15.84
C GLU A 594 19.07 18.44 15.99
N LEU A 595 18.25 17.63 15.33
CA LEU A 595 18.36 16.17 15.32
C LEU A 595 19.24 15.64 14.17
N ASN A 596 19.92 16.49 13.39
CA ASN A 596 20.73 16.10 12.24
C ASN A 596 19.95 15.30 11.17
N ARG A 597 18.75 15.77 10.84
CA ARG A 597 17.93 15.29 9.73
C ARG A 597 17.89 16.34 8.63
N LYS A 598 17.71 15.88 7.39
CA LYS A 598 17.44 16.76 6.24
C LYS A 598 15.97 17.18 6.28
N SER A 599 15.66 18.38 5.82
CA SER A 599 14.26 18.84 5.81
C SER A 599 13.85 19.61 4.57
N ILE A 600 12.58 19.42 4.18
CA ILE A 600 11.87 20.23 3.20
C ILE A 600 10.69 20.89 3.92
N LEU A 601 10.54 22.19 3.75
CA LEU A 601 9.47 23.00 4.33
C LEU A 601 8.71 23.66 3.20
N ILE A 602 7.40 23.50 3.14
CA ILE A 602 6.56 24.14 2.13
C ILE A 602 5.63 25.12 2.83
N ASP A 603 5.53 26.34 2.32
CA ASP A 603 4.52 27.30 2.77
C ASP A 603 4.16 28.27 1.65
N ILE A 604 2.88 28.65 1.57
CA ILE A 604 2.41 29.60 0.56
C ILE A 604 2.78 31.05 0.91
N LYS A 605 2.91 31.37 2.21
CA LYS A 605 3.14 32.72 2.69
C LYS A 605 4.64 32.98 2.84
N LYS A 606 5.18 33.72 1.87
CA LYS A 606 6.59 34.14 1.83
C LYS A 606 7.10 34.79 3.12
N GLY A 607 6.25 35.53 3.86
CA GLY A 607 6.65 36.18 5.11
C GLY A 607 7.24 35.25 6.17
N TYR A 608 6.88 33.96 6.15
CA TYR A 608 7.44 32.97 7.08
C TYR A 608 8.93 32.69 6.87
N THR A 609 9.50 32.95 5.69
CA THR A 609 10.90 32.62 5.39
C THR A 609 11.88 33.36 6.30
N GLU A 610 11.57 34.59 6.70
CA GLU A 610 12.41 35.37 7.61
C GLU A 610 12.45 34.76 9.02
N ILE A 611 11.36 34.13 9.45
CA ILE A 611 11.30 33.43 10.74
C ILE A 611 12.01 32.10 10.64
N MET A 612 11.83 31.37 9.54
CA MET A 612 12.58 30.15 9.28
C MET A 612 14.09 30.42 9.29
N LYS A 613 14.57 31.52 8.69
CA LYS A 613 15.99 31.96 8.78
C LYS A 613 16.43 32.21 10.21
N LYS A 614 15.66 32.96 11.00
CA LYS A 614 15.98 33.23 12.42
C LYS A 614 16.09 31.95 13.25
N ARG A 615 15.25 30.95 12.97
CA ARG A 615 15.18 29.70 13.74
C ARG A 615 16.15 28.62 13.27
N CYS A 616 16.35 28.51 11.95
CA CYS A 616 17.15 27.43 11.34
C CYS A 616 18.54 27.91 10.89
N GLY A 617 18.82 29.21 10.96
CA GLY A 617 20.03 29.80 10.40
C GLY A 617 19.96 29.87 8.86
N LYS A 618 20.92 29.22 8.18
CA LYS A 618 20.98 29.20 6.72
C LYS A 618 19.91 28.26 6.16
N ILE A 619 19.06 28.78 5.27
CA ILE A 619 18.06 28.01 4.52
C ILE A 619 18.28 28.18 3.01
N ASN A 620 17.90 27.17 2.24
CA ASN A 620 17.80 27.27 0.78
C ASN A 620 16.36 27.57 0.42
N ILE A 621 16.10 28.52 -0.49
CA ILE A 621 14.74 28.91 -0.86
C ILE A 621 14.52 28.63 -2.35
N ILE A 622 13.37 28.05 -2.68
CA ILE A 622 12.83 27.93 -4.04
C ILE A 622 11.44 28.57 -4.03
N ASP A 623 11.18 29.49 -4.95
CA ASP A 623 9.84 30.09 -5.11
C ASP A 623 9.22 29.53 -6.38
N ILE A 624 8.22 28.64 -6.24
CA ILE A 624 7.65 27.95 -7.39
C ILE A 624 6.75 28.84 -8.26
N ASN A 625 6.40 30.03 -7.77
CA ASN A 625 5.62 31.02 -8.50
C ASN A 625 6.51 31.93 -9.36
N LYS A 626 7.84 31.83 -9.22
CA LYS A 626 8.81 32.52 -10.08
C LYS A 626 9.44 31.50 -11.02
N ASN A 627 9.42 31.81 -12.32
CA ASN A 627 10.10 31.03 -13.36
C ASN A 627 11.62 31.30 -13.34
N GLU A 628 12.28 31.08 -12.20
CA GLU A 628 13.74 31.19 -12.05
C GLU A 628 14.37 29.89 -11.55
#